data_AF-A0A8S9N9J9-F1
#
_entry.id   AF-A0A8S9N9J9-F1
#
_cell.length_a   1.000
_cell.length_b   1.000
_cell.length_c   1.000
_cell.angle_alpha   90.00
_cell.angle_beta   90.00
_cell.angle_gamma   90.00
#
_symmetry.space_group_name_H-M   'P 1'
#
loop_
_entity.id
_entity.type
_entity.pdbx_description
1 polymer ?
#
loop_
_entity_poly.entity_id
_entity_poly.type
_entity_poly.pdbx_seq_one_letter_code
_entity_poly.pdbx_strand_id
1 'polypeptide(L)'
;MAPEYVMHGQFSFKTDVYSFGVLVLEIISGKKNSCFSDEDSMEGLLTFAWRNWKEGIALNLVDKVLMTMSSYSSNMILRCINIGLLCVQDKVSERPSMASVLLMLDGHTLALSEPSRPTFFHTQYNGFR
;
A
#
# COMPACT_ATOMS: atom_id res chain seq x y z
N MET A 1 7.01 7.16 3.14
CA MET A 1 6.51 8.53 2.90
C MET A 1 6.41 8.75 1.39
N ALA A 2 5.59 9.71 0.94
CA ALA A 2 5.48 10.02 -0.48
C ALA A 2 6.83 10.46 -1.07
N PRO A 3 7.24 9.95 -2.24
CA PRO A 3 8.58 10.19 -2.76
C PRO A 3 8.84 11.65 -3.10
N GLU A 4 7.87 12.37 -3.64
CA GLU A 4 8.00 13.80 -3.96
C GLU A 4 8.18 14.68 -2.71
N TYR A 5 7.63 14.25 -1.57
CA TYR A 5 7.87 14.92 -0.29
C TYR A 5 9.30 14.66 0.19
N VAL A 6 9.77 13.42 0.15
CA VAL A 6 11.11 13.04 0.62
C VAL A 6 12.20 13.69 -0.25
N MET A 7 12.00 13.71 -1.57
CA MET A 7 13.01 14.17 -2.52
C MET A 7 13.02 15.69 -2.70
N HIS A 8 11.85 16.34 -2.64
CA HIS A 8 11.71 17.75 -3.02
C HIS A 8 11.03 18.61 -1.95
N GLY A 9 10.61 18.04 -0.82
CA GLY A 9 9.87 18.76 0.22
C GLY A 9 8.45 19.19 -0.20
N GLN A 10 7.90 18.61 -1.28
CA GLN A 10 6.58 18.97 -1.78
C GLN A 10 5.49 18.31 -0.93
N PHE A 11 4.59 19.11 -0.37
CA PHE A 11 3.42 18.64 0.37
C PHE A 11 2.13 18.94 -0.40
N SER A 12 1.17 18.01 -0.37
CA SER A 12 -0.14 18.19 -0.98
C SER A 12 -1.16 17.21 -0.41
N PHE A 13 -2.44 17.37 -0.74
CA PHE A 13 -3.45 16.35 -0.44
C PHE A 13 -3.08 14.96 -1.00
N LYS A 14 -2.28 14.89 -2.08
CA LYS A 14 -1.84 13.62 -2.67
C LYS A 14 -0.71 12.95 -1.88
N THR A 15 0.08 13.70 -1.11
CA THR A 15 1.06 13.12 -0.18
C THR A 15 0.35 12.52 1.05
N ASP A 16 -0.78 13.09 1.44
CA ASP A 16 -1.64 12.53 2.49
C ASP A 16 -2.30 11.23 2.01
N VAL A 17 -2.82 11.20 0.78
CA VAL A 17 -3.35 9.96 0.16
C VAL A 17 -2.30 8.85 0.15
N TYR A 18 -1.06 9.17 -0.24
CA TYR A 18 0.02 8.18 -0.23
C TYR A 18 0.26 7.64 1.18
N SER A 19 0.34 8.52 2.18
CA SER A 19 0.57 8.14 3.58
C SER A 19 -0.58 7.29 4.14
N PHE A 20 -1.82 7.61 3.75
CA PHE A 20 -2.99 6.78 4.04
C PHE A 20 -2.86 5.37 3.42
N GLY A 21 -2.43 5.28 2.16
CA GLY A 21 -2.20 3.99 1.49
C GLY A 21 -1.17 3.12 2.19
N VAL A 22 -0.04 3.72 2.62
CA VAL A 22 0.97 3.03 3.44
C VAL A 22 0.33 2.51 4.73
N LEU A 23 -0.40 3.37 5.45
CA LEU A 23 -1.03 3.00 6.72
C LEU A 23 -2.02 1.84 6.56
N VAL A 24 -2.83 1.84 5.51
CA VAL A 24 -3.75 0.72 5.21
C VAL A 24 -2.98 -0.60 5.05
N LEU A 25 -1.89 -0.58 4.29
CA LEU A 25 -1.07 -1.78 4.08
C LEU A 25 -0.33 -2.22 5.36
N GLU A 26 0.09 -1.29 6.21
CA GLU A 26 0.67 -1.58 7.52
C GLU A 26 -0.35 -2.24 8.47
N ILE A 27 -1.60 -1.74 8.48
CA ILE A 27 -2.69 -2.30 9.29
C ILE A 27 -3.01 -3.73 8.83
N ILE A 28 -3.16 -3.93 7.52
CA ILE A 28 -3.50 -5.24 6.96
C ILE A 28 -2.38 -6.25 7.22
N SER A 29 -1.12 -5.82 7.10
CA SER A 29 0.03 -6.70 7.29
C SER A 29 0.47 -6.89 8.73
N GLY A 30 0.01 -6.05 9.65
CA GLY A 30 0.50 -6.01 11.03
C GLY A 30 1.98 -5.60 11.14
N LYS A 31 2.62 -5.17 10.04
CA LYS A 31 4.04 -4.87 9.96
C LYS A 31 4.26 -3.39 9.65
N LYS A 32 5.18 -2.76 10.37
CA LYS A 32 5.62 -1.40 10.08
C LYS A 32 6.45 -1.38 8.80
N ASN A 33 6.18 -0.43 7.91
CA ASN A 33 6.93 -0.23 6.67
C ASN A 33 8.43 0.02 6.93
N SER A 34 8.78 0.67 8.05
CA SER A 34 10.18 0.95 8.44
C SER A 34 10.99 -0.26 8.88
N CYS A 35 10.33 -1.35 9.27
CA CYS A 35 10.95 -2.59 9.74
C CYS A 35 10.52 -3.78 8.90
N PHE A 36 9.96 -3.53 7.71
CA PHE A 36 9.56 -4.60 6.83
C PHE A 36 10.81 -5.20 6.20
N SER A 37 11.06 -6.45 6.54
CA SER A 37 11.99 -7.32 5.85
C SER A 37 11.22 -8.61 5.63
N ASP A 38 11.00 -8.96 4.38
CA ASP A 38 10.54 -10.32 4.09
C ASP A 38 11.71 -11.24 4.43
N GLU A 39 11.46 -12.35 5.11
CA GLU A 39 12.55 -13.24 5.56
C GLU A 39 13.36 -13.79 4.36
N ASP A 40 12.75 -13.77 3.17
CA ASP A 40 13.34 -14.22 1.90
C ASP A 40 13.75 -13.08 0.93
N SER A 41 13.38 -11.81 1.18
CA SER A 41 13.76 -10.68 0.31
C SER A 41 13.95 -9.37 1.07
N MET A 42 15.02 -8.61 0.73
CA MET A 42 15.25 -7.22 1.20
C MET A 42 14.28 -6.20 0.56
N GLU A 43 13.02 -6.61 0.40
CA GLU A 43 12.00 -5.87 -0.31
C GLU A 43 11.14 -5.10 0.68
N GLY A 44 10.81 -3.84 0.37
CA GLY A 44 9.92 -3.04 1.21
C GLY A 44 8.47 -3.51 1.15
N LEU A 45 7.68 -3.18 2.18
CA LEU A 45 6.26 -3.56 2.31
C LEU A 45 5.45 -3.30 1.04
N LEU A 46 5.66 -2.15 0.40
CA LEU A 46 4.89 -1.75 -0.80
C LEU A 46 5.15 -2.66 -1.99
N THR A 47 6.41 -3.04 -2.21
CA THR A 47 6.78 -3.89 -3.33
C THR A 47 6.33 -5.33 -3.07
N PHE A 48 6.50 -5.82 -1.83
CA PHE A 48 5.96 -7.10 -1.39
C PHE A 48 4.43 -7.17 -1.56
N ALA A 49 3.70 -6.13 -1.15
CA ALA A 49 2.24 -6.06 -1.30
C ALA A 49 1.81 -6.08 -2.78
N TRP A 50 2.49 -5.30 -3.63
CA TRP A 50 2.18 -5.26 -5.06
C TRP A 50 2.46 -6.61 -5.75
N ARG A 51 3.58 -7.28 -5.42
CA ARG A 51 3.90 -8.61 -5.97
C ARG A 51 2.83 -9.63 -5.62
N ASN A 52 2.49 -9.76 -4.34
CA ASN A 52 1.48 -10.71 -3.89
C ASN A 52 0.10 -10.39 -4.50
N TRP A 53 -0.24 -9.10 -4.65
CA TRP A 53 -1.45 -8.68 -5.33
C TRP A 53 -1.46 -9.10 -6.80
N LYS A 54 -0.37 -8.85 -7.53
CA LYS A 54 -0.23 -9.21 -8.96
C LYS A 54 -0.30 -10.72 -9.19
N GLU A 55 0.25 -11.51 -8.29
CA GLU A 55 0.26 -12.98 -8.36
C GLU A 55 -1.06 -13.61 -7.89
N GLY A 56 -2.04 -12.81 -7.45
CA GLY A 56 -3.34 -13.30 -6.97
C GLY A 56 -3.29 -13.94 -5.58
N ILE A 57 -2.17 -13.79 -4.86
CA ILE A 57 -1.92 -14.35 -3.52
C ILE A 57 -1.87 -13.26 -2.45
N ALA A 58 -2.59 -12.16 -2.65
CA ALA A 58 -2.55 -10.97 -1.79
C ALA A 58 -2.91 -11.26 -0.32
N LEU A 59 -3.64 -12.34 -0.04
CA LEU A 59 -3.96 -12.76 1.33
C LEU A 59 -2.72 -13.17 2.14
N ASN A 60 -1.60 -13.51 1.49
CA ASN A 60 -0.32 -13.76 2.18
C ASN A 60 0.23 -12.51 2.88
N LEU A 61 -0.22 -11.32 2.48
CA LEU A 61 0.12 -10.07 3.16
C LEU A 61 -0.53 -9.98 4.55
N VAL A 62 -1.67 -10.64 4.75
CA VAL A 62 -2.57 -10.39 5.87
C VAL A 62 -1.98 -10.92 7.17
N ASP A 63 -2.01 -10.10 8.21
CA ASP A 63 -1.60 -10.50 9.55
C ASP A 63 -2.42 -11.71 10.04
N LYS A 64 -1.74 -12.65 10.70
CA LYS A 64 -2.36 -13.90 11.16
C LYS A 64 -3.52 -13.65 12.12
N VAL A 65 -3.41 -12.65 13.00
CA VAL A 65 -4.49 -12.29 13.93
C VAL A 65 -5.69 -11.78 13.14
N LEU A 66 -5.46 -10.87 12.19
CA LEU A 66 -6.53 -10.35 11.33
C LEU A 66 -7.22 -11.47 10.53
N MET A 67 -6.45 -12.44 10.03
CA MET A 67 -6.97 -13.59 9.28
C MET A 67 -7.78 -14.57 10.14
N THR A 68 -7.51 -14.64 11.45
CA THR A 68 -8.30 -15.46 12.38
C THR A 68 -9.61 -14.81 12.84
N MET A 69 -9.80 -13.51 12.62
CA MET A 69 -11.05 -12.84 12.95
C MET A 69 -12.14 -13.20 11.93
N SER A 70 -13.05 -14.09 12.32
CA SER A 70 -14.15 -14.61 11.47
C SER A 70 -15.16 -13.55 11.00
N SER A 71 -15.02 -12.30 11.45
CA SER A 71 -15.91 -11.19 11.13
C SER A 71 -15.63 -10.53 9.77
N TYR A 72 -14.46 -10.75 9.17
CA TYR A 72 -14.07 -10.05 7.93
C TYR A 72 -14.14 -10.97 6.72
N SER A 73 -14.82 -10.49 5.67
CA SER A 73 -14.82 -11.18 4.37
C SER A 73 -13.47 -10.98 3.67
N SER A 74 -12.89 -12.05 3.15
CA SER A 74 -11.65 -11.99 2.35
C SER A 74 -11.75 -10.98 1.21
N ASN A 75 -12.94 -10.79 0.63
CA ASN A 75 -13.20 -9.80 -0.42
C ASN A 75 -12.99 -8.37 0.06
N MET A 76 -13.38 -8.04 1.30
CA MET A 76 -13.16 -6.72 1.89
C MET A 76 -11.67 -6.47 2.13
N ILE A 77 -10.94 -7.48 2.60
CA ILE A 77 -9.49 -7.38 2.81
C ILE A 77 -8.77 -7.17 1.47
N LEU A 78 -9.07 -8.00 0.45
CA LEU A 78 -8.52 -7.86 -0.90
C LEU A 78 -8.82 -6.48 -1.50
N ARG A 79 -10.02 -5.95 -1.26
CA ARG A 79 -10.42 -4.61 -1.70
C ARG A 79 -9.59 -3.54 -1.00
N CYS A 80 -9.38 -3.63 0.31
CA CYS A 80 -8.53 -2.70 1.05
C CYS A 80 -7.07 -2.75 0.58
N ILE A 81 -6.53 -3.93 0.27
CA ILE A 81 -5.18 -4.07 -0.30
C ILE A 81 -5.11 -3.34 -1.64
N ASN A 82 -6.09 -3.55 -2.53
CA ASN A 82 -6.12 -2.89 -3.83
C ASN A 82 -6.20 -1.34 -3.69
N ILE A 83 -7.09 -0.85 -2.82
CA ILE A 83 -7.20 0.59 -2.52
C ILE A 83 -5.88 1.14 -1.96
N GLY A 84 -5.23 0.42 -1.04
CA GLY A 84 -3.92 0.78 -0.51
C GLY A 84 -2.86 0.92 -1.62
N LEU A 85 -2.82 -0.05 -2.55
CA LEU A 85 -1.91 -0.03 -3.70
C LEU A 85 -2.20 1.12 -4.69
N LEU A 86 -3.46 1.48 -4.89
CA LEU A 86 -3.85 2.65 -5.69
C LEU A 86 -3.44 3.97 -5.02
N CYS A 87 -3.46 4.03 -3.69
CA CYS A 87 -3.07 5.22 -2.93
C CYS A 87 -1.55 5.48 -2.98
N VAL A 88 -0.73 4.42 -3.06
CA VAL A 88 0.75 4.52 -3.02
C VAL A 88 1.40 4.56 -4.42
N GLN A 89 0.65 4.89 -5.46
CA GLN A 89 1.17 5.01 -6.82
C GLN A 89 2.26 6.10 -6.90
N ASP A 90 3.35 5.86 -7.62
CA ASP A 90 4.45 6.83 -7.72
C ASP A 90 4.00 8.11 -8.43
N LYS A 91 3.26 7.93 -9.54
CA LYS A 91 2.65 9.04 -10.26
C LYS A 91 1.54 9.66 -9.40
N VAL A 92 1.75 10.90 -9.00
CA VAL A 92 0.80 11.71 -8.22
C VAL A 92 -0.59 11.77 -8.90
N SER A 93 -0.63 11.79 -10.23
CA SER A 93 -1.88 11.82 -11.02
C SER A 93 -2.71 10.55 -10.85
N GLU A 94 -2.08 9.39 -10.70
CA GLU A 94 -2.74 8.07 -10.63
C GLU A 94 -3.33 7.76 -9.25
N ARG A 95 -2.88 8.48 -8.21
CA ARG A 95 -3.44 8.31 -6.86
C ARG A 95 -4.91 8.77 -6.86
N PRO A 96 -5.84 8.05 -6.23
CA PRO A 96 -7.22 8.51 -6.10
C PRO A 96 -7.33 9.78 -5.25
N SER A 97 -8.47 10.46 -5.31
CA SER A 97 -8.81 11.47 -4.30
C SER A 97 -9.30 10.79 -3.03
N MET A 98 -9.18 11.45 -1.87
CA MET A 98 -9.74 10.88 -0.61
C MET A 98 -11.25 10.66 -0.68
N ALA A 99 -11.99 11.49 -1.42
CA ALA A 99 -13.41 11.26 -1.66
C ALA A 99 -13.64 9.96 -2.45
N SER A 100 -12.82 9.69 -3.47
CA SER A 100 -12.86 8.43 -4.22
C SER A 100 -12.51 7.24 -3.33
N VAL A 101 -11.51 7.35 -2.45
CA VAL A 101 -11.14 6.30 -1.50
C VAL A 101 -12.31 5.95 -0.58
N LEU A 102 -13.03 6.93 -0.05
CA LEU A 102 -14.21 6.70 0.79
C LEU A 102 -15.29 5.91 0.03
N LEU A 103 -15.61 6.31 -1.21
CA LEU A 103 -16.57 5.59 -2.05
C LEU A 103 -16.11 4.17 -2.38
N MET A 104 -14.80 3.99 -2.59
CA MET A 104 -14.20 2.67 -2.80
C MET A 104 -14.30 1.80 -1.55
N LEU A 105 -14.21 2.35 -0.34
CA LEU A 105 -14.34 1.59 0.91
C LEU A 105 -15.80 1.24 1.23
N ASP A 106 -16.75 2.11 0.90
CA ASP A 106 -18.19 1.95 1.18
C ASP A 106 -18.87 0.82 0.37
N GLY A 107 -18.12 0.12 -0.48
CA GLY A 107 -18.64 -1.07 -1.15
C GLY A 107 -19.48 -0.80 -2.38
N HIS A 108 -19.89 0.46 -2.64
CA HIS A 108 -20.53 0.84 -3.89
C HIS A 108 -19.69 0.37 -5.08
N THR A 109 -20.37 -0.15 -6.11
CA THR A 109 -19.91 -0.95 -7.27
C THR A 109 -18.96 -0.21 -8.22
N LEU A 110 -17.92 0.42 -7.69
CA LEU A 110 -16.81 0.96 -8.46
C LEU A 110 -15.83 -0.18 -8.73
N ALA A 111 -15.69 -0.53 -10.01
CA ALA A 111 -14.58 -1.36 -10.46
C ALA A 111 -13.28 -0.63 -10.13
N LEU A 112 -12.42 -1.26 -9.31
CA LEU A 112 -11.12 -0.72 -9.00
C LEU A 112 -10.18 -0.94 -10.18
N SER A 113 -9.48 0.11 -10.58
CA SER A 113 -8.41 0.01 -11.58
C SER A 113 -7.26 -0.84 -11.05
N GLU A 114 -6.45 -1.39 -11.96
CA GLU A 114 -5.26 -2.14 -11.58
C GLU A 114 -4.14 -1.18 -11.13
N PRO A 115 -3.57 -1.35 -9.92
CA PRO A 115 -2.42 -0.58 -9.47
C PRO A 115 -1.18 -0.86 -10.33
N SER A 116 -0.50 0.21 -10.75
CA SER A 116 0.77 0.10 -11.44
C SER A 116 1.89 -0.34 -10.49
N ARG A 117 2.98 -0.86 -11.07
CA ARG A 117 4.16 -1.34 -10.33
C ARG A 117 4.79 -0.19 -9.55
N PRO A 118 4.97 -0.32 -8.22
CA PRO A 118 5.68 0.68 -7.44
C PRO A 118 7.14 0.75 -7.90
N THR A 119 7.68 1.96 -8.00
CA THR A 119 9.08 2.20 -8.29
C THR A 119 9.90 1.77 -7.08
N PHE A 120 10.97 1.02 -7.35
CA PHE A 120 11.88 0.58 -6.31
C PHE A 120 12.61 1.79 -5.74
N PHE A 121 12.15 2.28 -4.58
CA PHE A 121 13.03 3.04 -3.71
C PHE A 121 13.93 2.04 -3.01
N HIS A 122 15.02 1.68 -3.68
CA HIS A 122 16.17 1.10 -3.02
C HIS A 122 16.60 2.14 -1.99
N THR A 123 16.22 1.95 -0.72
CA THR A 123 16.82 2.71 0.37
C THR A 123 18.23 2.14 0.55
N GLN A 124 19.11 2.37 -0.43
CA GLN A 124 20.53 2.34 -0.16
C GLN A 124 20.79 3.54 0.74
N TYR A 125 20.74 3.31 2.05
CA TYR A 125 21.53 4.11 2.97
C TYR A 125 23.00 3.87 2.59
N ASN A 126 23.47 4.60 1.58
CA ASN A 126 24.88 4.88 1.44
C ASN A 126 25.23 5.81 2.60
N GLY A 127 25.67 5.21 3.70
CA GLY A 127 26.36 5.92 4.77
C GLY A 127 27.59 6.60 4.17
N PHE A 128 27.45 7.89 3.84
CA PHE A 128 28.57 8.79 3.73
C PHE A 128 28.78 9.41 5.11
N ARG A 129 29.64 8.77 5.92
CA ARG A 129 30.96 9.29 6.33
C ARG A 129 31.51 8.47 7.50
#